data_AF-A0A7L1QKV8-F1
#
_entry.id   AF-A0A7L1QKV8-F1
#
_cell.length_a   1.000
_cell.length_b   1.000
_cell.length_c   1.000
_cell.angle_alpha   90.00
_cell.angle_beta   90.00
_cell.angle_gamma   90.00
#
_symmetry.space_group_name_H-M   'P 1'
#
loop_
_entity.id
_entity.type
_entity.pdbx_description
1 polymer ?
#
loop_
_entity_poly.entity_id
_entity_poly.type
_entity_poly.pdbx_seq_one_letter_code
_entity_poly.pdbx_strand_id
1 'polypeptide(L)' 'PHLAVLSLFLSTIMFAHLKPLSISSPSLDLGLSVLYSVFPQALNPLIYSLRNQELKAAVWSLMTKWF' A
#
# COMPACT_ATOMS: atom_id res chain seq x y z
N PRO A 1 20.57 15.46 -15.41
CA PRO A 1 19.46 16.40 -15.74
C PRO A 1 18.45 15.82 -16.76
N HIS A 2 18.89 15.20 -17.86
CA HIS A 2 17.99 14.60 -18.87
C HIS A 2 17.16 13.41 -18.35
N LEU A 3 17.77 12.51 -17.58
CA LEU A 3 17.07 11.37 -16.97
C LEU A 3 16.00 11.81 -15.96
N ALA A 4 16.25 12.91 -15.21
CA ALA A 4 15.28 13.46 -14.27
C ALA A 4 14.06 14.03 -15.01
N VAL A 5 14.28 14.77 -16.11
CA VAL A 5 13.18 15.30 -16.93
C VAL A 5 12.39 14.17 -17.60
N LEU A 6 13.07 13.15 -18.12
CA LEU A 6 12.41 11.98 -18.70
C LEU A 6 11.62 11.19 -17.65
N SER A 7 12.18 10.99 -16.45
CA SER A 7 11.50 10.33 -15.34
C SER A 7 10.28 11.12 -14.87
N LEU A 8 10.38 12.46 -14.77
CA LEU A 8 9.26 13.31 -14.41
C LEU A 8 8.18 13.31 -15.50
N PHE A 9 8.59 13.29 -16.77
CA PHE A 9 7.67 13.23 -17.91
C PHE A 9 6.93 11.90 -17.98
N LEU A 10 7.65 10.77 -17.86
CA LEU A 10 7.06 9.43 -17.81
C LEU A 10 6.18 9.25 -16.57
N SER A 11 6.58 9.77 -15.41
CA SER A 11 5.76 9.75 -14.20
C SER A 11 4.49 10.57 -14.35
N THR A 12 4.57 11.74 -14.99
CA THR A 12 3.41 12.59 -15.27
C THR A 12 2.46 11.94 -16.26
N ILE A 13 2.99 11.32 -17.33
CA ILE A 13 2.21 10.53 -18.29
C ILE A 13 1.55 9.34 -17.59
N MET A 14 2.31 8.59 -16.79
CA MET A 14 1.79 7.47 -16.01
C MET A 14 0.70 7.93 -15.05
N PHE A 15 0.91 9.02 -14.30
CA PHE A 15 -0.10 9.59 -13.41
C PHE A 15 -1.32 10.10 -14.18
N ALA A 16 -1.12 10.74 -15.33
CA ALA A 16 -2.19 11.25 -16.19
C ALA A 16 -2.92 10.14 -16.98
N HIS A 17 -2.38 8.93 -17.07
CA HIS A 17 -3.06 7.74 -17.58
C HIS A 17 -3.66 6.87 -16.47
N LEU A 18 -3.02 6.81 -15.30
CA LEU A 18 -3.58 6.20 -14.10
C LEU A 18 -4.78 7.00 -13.59
N LYS A 19 -4.80 8.33 -13.73
CA LYS A 19 -5.95 9.17 -13.34
C LYS A 19 -7.23 8.87 -14.14
N PRO A 20 -7.25 8.74 -15.48
CA PRO A 20 -8.41 8.27 -16.22
C PRO A 20 -8.65 6.77 -16.04
N LEU A 21 -7.63 5.93 -15.81
CA LEU A 21 -7.84 4.52 -15.43
C LEU A 21 -8.50 4.38 -14.04
N SER A 22 -8.18 5.24 -13.07
CA SER A 22 -8.80 5.25 -11.74
C SER A 22 -10.26 5.66 -11.79
N ILE A 23 -10.67 6.43 -12.80
CA ILE A 23 -12.06 6.92 -12.94
C ILE A 23 -12.86 6.02 -13.92
N SER A 24 -12.19 5.29 -14.82
CA SER A 24 -12.82 4.54 -15.93
C SER A 24 -12.55 3.03 -15.91
N SER A 25 -11.64 2.52 -15.08
CA SER A 25 -11.34 1.09 -14.99
C SER A 25 -12.02 0.47 -13.76
N PRO A 26 -13.07 -0.37 -13.96
CA PRO A 26 -13.79 -1.02 -12.87
C PRO A 26 -12.89 -1.88 -11.99
N SER A 27 -11.81 -2.44 -12.54
CA SER A 27 -10.88 -3.31 -11.80
C SER A 27 -9.98 -2.56 -10.82
N LEU A 28 -9.55 -1.34 -11.19
CA LEU A 28 -8.70 -0.49 -10.35
C LEU A 28 -9.55 0.18 -9.26
N ASP A 29 -10.73 0.71 -9.63
CA ASP A 29 -11.69 1.26 -8.67
C ASP A 29 -12.16 0.19 -7.66
N LEU A 30 -12.50 -1.02 -8.12
CA LEU A 30 -12.82 -2.13 -7.22
C LEU A 30 -11.65 -2.50 -6.32
N GLY A 31 -10.44 -2.58 -6.87
CA GLY A 31 -9.23 -2.86 -6.10
C GLY A 31 -8.96 -1.81 -5.02
N LEU A 32 -9.03 -0.52 -5.36
CA LEU A 32 -8.90 0.57 -4.40
C LEU A 32 -10.03 0.56 -3.38
N SER A 33 -11.28 0.40 -3.81
CA SER A 33 -12.46 0.37 -2.94
C SER A 33 -12.39 -0.78 -1.91
N VAL A 34 -12.01 -1.98 -2.36
CA VAL A 34 -11.77 -3.13 -1.48
C VAL A 34 -10.61 -2.86 -0.54
N LEU A 35 -9.48 -2.32 -1.03
CA LEU A 35 -8.35 -1.97 -0.17
C LEU A 35 -8.75 -0.90 0.86
N TYR A 36 -9.42 0.17 0.46
CA TYR A 36 -9.89 1.23 1.37
C TYR A 36 -10.93 0.73 2.38
N SER A 37 -11.66 -0.36 2.11
CA SER A 37 -12.61 -0.97 3.06
C SER A 37 -11.95 -2.00 3.99
N VAL A 38 -11.08 -2.85 3.44
CA VAL A 38 -10.36 -3.89 4.18
C VAL A 38 -9.31 -3.27 5.09
N PHE A 39 -8.66 -2.18 4.65
CA PHE A 39 -7.57 -1.55 5.41
C PHE A 39 -8.03 -1.05 6.79
N PRO A 40 -9.12 -0.28 6.94
CA PRO A 40 -9.67 0.06 8.25
C PRO A 40 -10.03 -1.16 9.12
N GLN A 41 -10.61 -2.21 8.53
CA GLN A 41 -10.99 -3.41 9.28
C GLN A 41 -9.79 -4.26 9.70
N ALA A 42 -8.73 -4.30 8.91
CA ALA A 42 -7.49 -5.01 9.23
C ALA A 42 -6.65 -4.22 10.24
N LEU A 43 -6.69 -2.89 10.22
CA LEU A 43 -5.96 -2.05 11.16
C LEU A 43 -6.43 -2.26 12.61
N ASN A 44 -7.72 -2.49 12.86
CA ASN A 44 -8.23 -2.75 14.21
C ASN A 44 -7.54 -3.95 14.89
N PRO A 45 -7.60 -5.19 14.37
CA PRO A 45 -6.90 -6.33 14.94
C PRO A 45 -5.38 -6.19 14.87
N LEU A 46 -4.81 -5.46 13.89
CA LEU A 46 -3.37 -5.20 13.86
C LEU A 46 -2.94 -4.28 15.01
N ILE A 47 -3.65 -3.19 15.28
CA ILE A 47 -3.36 -2.28 16.40
C ILE A 47 -3.48 -3.03 17.74
N TYR A 48 -4.50 -3.88 17.89
CA TYR A 48 -4.65 -4.71 19.08
C TYR A 48 -3.59 -5.82 19.16
N SER A 49 -3.21 -6.42 18.03
CA SER A 49 -2.15 -7.42 17.97
C SER A 49 -0.79 -6.82 18.31
N LEU A 50 -0.49 -5.63 17.81
CA LEU A 50 0.76 -4.91 18.10
C LEU A 50 0.81 -4.40 19.54
N ARG A 51 -0.34 -4.12 20.16
CA ARG A 51 -0.44 -3.82 21.59
C ARG A 51 -0.23 -5.07 22.45
N ASN A 52 -0.56 -6.25 21.94
CA ASN A 52 -0.30 -7.50 22.64
C ASN A 52 1.21 -7.75 22.70
N GLN A 53 1.79 -7.69 23.90
CA GLN A 53 3.23 -7.84 24.09
C GLN A 53 3.75 -9.20 23.61
N GLU A 54 2.92 -10.24 23.72
CA GLU A 54 3.21 -11.59 23.22
C GLU A 54 3.37 -11.62 21.69
N LEU A 55 2.45 -10.98 20.96
CA LEU A 55 2.53 -10.92 19.49
C LEU A 55 3.66 -10.00 19.03
N LYS A 56 3.89 -8.89 19.73
CA LYS A 56 5.05 -8.02 19.47
C LYS A 56 6.37 -8.78 19.68
N ALA A 57 6.49 -9.58 20.74
CA ALA A 57 7.65 -10.41 21.01
C ALA A 57 7.82 -11.51 19.95
N ALA A 58 6.73 -12.15 19.52
CA ALA A 58 6.75 -13.14 18.45
C ALA A 58 7.18 -12.53 17.10
N VAL A 59 6.65 -11.35 16.74
CA VAL A 59 7.05 -10.62 15.52
C VAL A 59 8.51 -10.19 15.58
N TRP A 60 8.97 -9.70 16.74
CA TRP A 60 10.37 -9.34 16.94
C TRP A 60 11.28 -10.55 16.80
N SER A 61 10.93 -11.67 17.44
CA SER A 61 11.64 -12.94 17.31
C SER A 61 11.71 -13.40 15.86
N LEU A 62 10.60 -13.28 15.12
CA LEU A 62 10.54 -13.68 13.71
C LEU A 62 11.41 -12.78 12.83
N MET A 63 11.42 -11.46 13.04
CA MET A 63 12.32 -10.54 12.33
C MET A 63 13.79 -10.83 12.63
N THR A 64 14.14 -11.05 13.90
CA THR A 64 15.53 -11.39 14.32
C THR A 64 15.98 -12.78 13.91
N LYS A 65 15.05 -13.65 13.49
CA LYS A 65 15.33 -15.01 13.04
C LYS A 65 15.38 -15.10 11.51
N TRP A 66 14.76 -14.14 10.83
CA TRP A 66 14.80 -13.97 9.38
C TRP A 66 16.04 -13.20 8.91
N PHE A 67 16.59 -12.35 9.77
CA PHE A 67 17.86 -11.66 9.58
C PHE A 67 18.99 -12.44 10.27
#